data_AF-A0A4S8ME79-F1
#
_entry.id   AF-A0A4S8ME79-F1
#
_cell.length_a   1.000
_cell.length_b   1.000
_cell.length_c   1.000
_cell.angle_alpha   90.00
_cell.angle_beta   90.00
_cell.angle_gamma   90.00
#
_symmetry.space_group_name_H-M   'P 1'
#
loop_
_entity.id
_entity.type
_entity.pdbx_description
1 polymer ?
#
loop_
_entity_poly.entity_id
_entity_poly.type
_entity_poly.pdbx_seq_one_letter_code
_entity_poly.pdbx_strand_id
1 'polypeptide(L)'
;STSKCIFEKHYIDKASKARSVAQATFAVSPMVGSIPPKDGIQLYMARIDPHLTFGCKIAIDVDEALVSKLEAVQHSFLRRLLGLNSHSMLVVLFTETGLVPIRYRRLQLALSYLKYAASCSKDHLAFAAFSHCCSLHRKGASSLIGDIIFALACLPVPVNCTLADCSVPERIDHMSAKVLQSWESSAMMFIQGSVCCHLLRNRIRVDPKGLASPEALITFRHYLTLIPTPKHRRAFVRFLTSGHRLGVELLRHTDRRYRPAVPREWRKCRFGCEEVEDEFHATLRC
;
A
#
# COMPACT_ATOMS: atom_id res chain seq x y z
N SER A 1 -15.70 -1.57 28.85
CA SER A 1 -15.61 -1.16 27.44
C SER A 1 -16.74 -1.84 26.69
N THR A 2 -17.59 -1.10 25.98
CA THR A 2 -18.70 -1.63 25.17
C THR A 2 -18.31 -1.88 23.70
N SER A 3 -17.05 -1.64 23.34
CA SER A 3 -16.52 -1.87 22.00
C SER A 3 -16.36 -3.37 21.71
N LYS A 4 -16.71 -3.79 20.49
CA LYS A 4 -16.54 -5.18 20.00
C LYS A 4 -15.07 -5.61 19.99
N CYS A 5 -14.16 -4.66 19.79
CA CYS A 5 -12.71 -4.88 19.84
C CYS A 5 -12.09 -4.10 21.02
N ILE A 6 -11.29 -4.79 21.84
CA ILE A 6 -10.60 -4.18 23.00
C ILE A 6 -9.56 -3.14 22.58
N PHE A 7 -9.05 -3.22 21.34
CA PHE A 7 -8.02 -2.34 20.82
C PHE A 7 -8.57 -1.14 20.05
N GLU A 8 -9.89 -0.98 19.92
CA GLU A 8 -10.50 0.09 19.11
C GLU A 8 -9.92 1.48 19.42
N LYS A 9 -9.86 1.86 20.70
CA LYS A 9 -9.31 3.15 21.13
C LYS A 9 -7.85 3.32 20.68
N HIS A 10 -7.07 2.25 20.73
CA HIS A 10 -5.67 2.26 20.29
C HIS A 10 -5.54 2.60 18.81
N TYR A 11 -6.34 1.97 17.94
CA TYR A 11 -6.33 2.26 16.50
C TYR A 11 -6.70 3.72 16.23
N ILE A 12 -7.73 4.24 16.90
CA ILE A 12 -8.19 5.62 16.74
C ILE A 12 -7.10 6.60 17.16
N ASP A 13 -6.51 6.41 18.35
CA ASP A 13 -5.48 7.29 18.89
C ASP A 13 -4.22 7.29 18.01
N LYS A 14 -3.79 6.12 17.53
CA LYS A 14 -2.61 6.00 16.66
C LYS A 14 -2.87 6.57 15.26
N ALA A 15 -4.05 6.35 14.68
CA ALA A 15 -4.43 6.97 13.42
C ALA A 15 -4.47 8.50 13.54
N SER A 16 -5.01 9.03 14.64
CA SER A 16 -5.07 10.47 14.93
C SER A 16 -3.66 11.07 15.01
N LYS A 17 -2.78 10.50 15.85
CA LYS A 17 -1.38 10.96 15.99
C LYS A 17 -0.62 10.91 14.67
N ALA A 18 -0.72 9.79 13.94
CA ALA A 18 -0.11 9.64 12.62
C ALA A 18 -0.60 10.70 11.63
N ARG A 19 -1.90 11.01 11.65
CA ARG A 19 -2.51 12.06 10.80
C ARG A 19 -2.00 13.45 11.16
N SER A 20 -1.93 13.79 12.45
CA SER A 20 -1.40 15.08 12.90
C SER A 20 0.05 15.28 12.45
N VAL A 21 0.88 14.24 12.59
CA VAL A 21 2.28 14.26 12.13
C VAL A 21 2.34 14.39 10.60
N ALA A 22 1.53 13.64 9.86
CA ALA A 22 1.46 13.74 8.40
C ALA A 22 1.04 15.14 7.92
N GLN A 23 0.09 15.77 8.60
CA GLN A 23 -0.34 17.14 8.30
C GLN A 23 0.78 18.14 8.59
N ALA A 24 1.45 18.02 9.73
CA ALA A 24 2.60 18.87 10.09
C ALA A 24 3.74 18.74 9.07
N THR A 25 4.03 17.53 8.58
CA THR A 25 5.05 17.30 7.55
C THR A 25 4.80 18.14 6.29
N PHE A 26 3.56 18.30 5.85
CA PHE A 26 3.26 19.12 4.67
C PHE A 26 2.88 20.57 4.99
N ALA A 27 2.76 20.94 6.26
CA ALA A 27 2.49 22.31 6.68
C ALA A 27 3.69 23.23 6.42
N VAL A 28 4.91 22.69 6.35
CA VAL A 28 6.12 23.45 6.02
C VAL A 28 6.27 23.75 4.52
N SER A 29 5.44 23.16 3.66
CA SER A 29 5.54 23.33 2.20
C SER A 29 5.49 24.79 1.69
N PRO A 30 4.77 25.74 2.32
CA PRO A 30 4.86 27.15 1.94
C PRO A 30 6.26 27.77 2.16
N MET A 31 7.05 27.23 3.10
CA MET A 31 8.38 27.74 3.45
C MET A 31 9.49 27.08 2.62
N VAL A 32 9.41 25.76 2.44
CA VAL A 32 10.48 24.97 1.77
C VAL A 32 10.11 24.48 0.37
N GLY A 33 8.90 24.78 -0.10
CA GLY A 33 8.37 24.26 -1.35
C GLY A 33 7.86 22.82 -1.26
N SER A 34 7.77 22.15 -2.42
CA SER A 34 7.28 20.77 -2.47
C SER A 34 8.35 19.79 -2.01
N ILE A 35 8.00 18.95 -1.03
CA ILE A 35 8.84 17.86 -0.53
C ILE A 35 9.15 16.89 -1.68
N PRO A 36 10.43 16.55 -1.94
CA PRO A 36 10.81 15.50 -2.88
C PRO A 36 10.29 14.12 -2.42
N PRO A 37 9.85 13.22 -3.33
CA PRO A 37 9.30 11.93 -2.95
C PRO A 37 10.23 11.06 -2.10
N LYS A 38 11.53 11.05 -2.39
CA LYS A 38 12.52 10.30 -1.63
C LYS A 38 12.56 10.74 -0.15
N ASP A 39 12.65 12.05 0.08
CA ASP A 39 12.67 12.64 1.42
C ASP A 39 11.32 12.46 2.11
N GLY A 40 10.22 12.58 1.37
CA GLY A 40 8.88 12.32 1.89
C GLY A 40 8.69 10.89 2.38
N ILE A 41 9.25 9.91 1.67
CA ILE A 41 9.25 8.50 2.11
C ILE A 41 10.10 8.33 3.36
N GLN A 42 11.27 8.98 3.43
CA GLN A 42 12.10 8.94 4.63
C GLN A 42 11.38 9.54 5.85
N LEU A 43 10.71 10.68 5.68
CA LEU A 43 9.89 11.31 6.71
C LEU A 43 8.71 10.43 7.12
N TYR A 44 8.07 9.75 6.17
CA TYR A 44 7.04 8.76 6.46
C TYR A 44 7.58 7.66 7.37
N MET A 45 8.69 7.01 6.98
CA MET A 45 9.29 5.93 7.74
C MET A 45 9.75 6.37 9.13
N ALA A 46 10.27 7.60 9.26
CA ALA A 46 10.79 8.10 10.53
C ALA A 46 9.71 8.61 11.49
N ARG A 47 8.59 9.14 10.99
CA ARG A 47 7.64 9.92 11.81
C ARG A 47 6.21 9.38 11.81
N ILE A 48 5.76 8.78 10.70
CA ILE A 48 4.38 8.33 10.54
C ILE A 48 4.27 6.84 10.76
N ASP A 49 5.14 6.07 10.11
CA ASP A 49 5.18 4.61 10.22
C ASP A 49 5.26 4.11 11.66
N PRO A 50 6.08 4.70 12.57
CA PRO A 50 6.14 4.25 13.96
C PRO A 50 4.81 4.38 14.70
N HIS A 51 3.95 5.33 14.32
CA HIS A 51 2.60 5.42 14.88
C HIS A 51 1.68 4.35 14.31
N LEU A 52 1.77 4.10 13.00
CA LEU A 52 0.91 3.14 12.31
C LEU A 52 1.27 1.68 12.63
N THR A 53 2.54 1.39 12.93
CA THR A 53 3.03 0.05 13.32
C THR A 53 3.04 -0.16 14.83
N PHE A 54 2.70 0.86 15.64
CA PHE A 54 2.76 0.76 17.08
C PHE A 54 1.82 -0.32 17.62
N GLY A 55 2.38 -1.29 18.35
CA GLY A 55 1.61 -2.35 19.00
C GLY A 55 1.05 -3.42 18.05
N CYS A 56 1.40 -3.40 16.75
CA CYS A 56 0.92 -4.38 15.76
C CYS A 56 1.30 -5.83 16.08
N LYS A 57 2.33 -6.03 16.92
CA LYS A 57 2.78 -7.36 17.37
C LYS A 57 1.76 -8.05 18.29
N ILE A 58 0.90 -7.27 18.93
CA ILE A 58 -0.08 -7.73 19.93
C ILE A 58 -1.50 -7.47 19.46
N ALA A 59 -1.77 -6.26 18.96
CA ALA A 59 -3.05 -5.90 18.37
C ALA A 59 -3.05 -6.28 16.88
N ILE A 60 -3.39 -7.53 16.59
CA ILE A 60 -3.48 -8.06 15.23
C ILE A 60 -4.70 -7.46 14.52
N ASP A 61 -4.55 -7.29 13.21
CA ASP A 61 -5.48 -6.62 12.32
C ASP A 61 -6.66 -7.56 11.94
N VAL A 62 -7.55 -7.83 12.91
CA VAL A 62 -8.74 -8.70 12.72
C VAL A 62 -9.96 -7.91 12.25
N ASP A 63 -10.10 -6.66 12.69
CA ASP A 63 -11.22 -5.78 12.35
C ASP A 63 -10.86 -4.85 11.18
N GLU A 64 -11.41 -5.16 10.01
CA GLU A 64 -11.21 -4.43 8.77
C GLU A 64 -11.53 -2.93 8.89
N ALA A 65 -12.56 -2.56 9.66
CA ALA A 65 -12.96 -1.16 9.83
C ALA A 65 -11.93 -0.36 10.65
N LEU A 66 -11.25 -1.01 11.60
CA LEU A 66 -10.18 -0.38 12.38
C LEU A 66 -8.89 -0.23 11.58
N VAL A 67 -8.51 -1.27 10.83
CA VAL A 67 -7.31 -1.26 9.97
C VAL A 67 -7.44 -0.21 8.87
N SER A 68 -8.64 -0.08 8.29
CA SER A 68 -8.97 0.95 7.29
C SER A 68 -8.66 2.37 7.77
N LYS A 69 -8.77 2.66 9.08
CA LYS A 69 -8.42 3.97 9.64
C LYS A 69 -6.91 4.26 9.56
N LEU A 70 -6.07 3.24 9.74
CA LEU A 70 -4.61 3.35 9.59
C LEU A 70 -4.22 3.46 8.11
N GLU A 71 -4.82 2.61 7.27
CA GLU A 71 -4.63 2.63 5.81
C GLU A 71 -4.97 4.00 5.22
N ALA A 72 -6.08 4.62 5.67
CA ALA A 72 -6.47 5.96 5.22
C ALA A 72 -5.38 7.02 5.47
N VAL A 73 -4.63 6.94 6.58
CA VAL A 73 -3.52 7.86 6.86
C VAL A 73 -2.38 7.64 5.86
N GLN A 74 -1.97 6.38 5.64
CA GLN A 74 -0.92 6.04 4.69
C GLN A 74 -1.31 6.48 3.27
N HIS A 75 -2.51 6.13 2.82
CA HIS A 75 -3.02 6.50 1.50
C HIS A 75 -3.08 8.01 1.30
N SER A 76 -3.59 8.75 2.29
CA SER A 76 -3.67 10.21 2.23
C SER A 76 -2.28 10.85 2.16
N PHE A 77 -1.31 10.34 2.92
CA PHE A 77 0.06 10.83 2.89
C PHE A 77 0.69 10.63 1.51
N LEU A 78 0.61 9.40 0.96
CA LEU A 78 1.22 9.07 -0.33
C LEU A 78 0.55 9.79 -1.50
N ARG A 79 -0.78 9.92 -1.49
CA ARG A 79 -1.49 10.73 -2.49
C ARG A 79 -1.02 12.17 -2.48
N ARG A 80 -0.85 12.78 -1.29
CA ARG A 80 -0.36 14.15 -1.17
C ARG A 80 1.09 14.29 -1.63
N LEU A 81 1.94 13.31 -1.30
CA LEU A 81 3.35 13.28 -1.73
C LEU A 81 3.48 13.22 -3.26
N LEU A 82 2.73 12.30 -3.89
CA LEU A 82 2.76 12.07 -5.34
C LEU A 82 1.91 13.08 -6.13
N GLY A 83 1.05 13.86 -5.46
CA GLY A 83 0.12 14.78 -6.10
C GLY A 83 -1.06 14.09 -6.78
N LEU A 84 -1.44 12.91 -6.32
CA LEU A 84 -2.57 12.13 -6.84
C LEU A 84 -3.90 12.52 -6.16
N ASN A 85 -5.01 12.29 -6.84
CA ASN A 85 -6.36 12.56 -6.33
C ASN A 85 -6.93 11.35 -5.56
N SER A 86 -8.11 11.52 -4.95
CA SER A 86 -8.81 10.46 -4.20
C SER A 86 -9.29 9.29 -5.05
N HIS A 87 -9.46 9.48 -6.36
CA HIS A 87 -9.90 8.45 -7.31
C HIS A 87 -8.73 7.64 -7.89
N SER A 88 -7.49 8.04 -7.63
CA SER A 88 -6.30 7.28 -8.01
C SER A 88 -6.33 5.88 -7.39
N MET A 89 -5.96 4.89 -8.19
CA MET A 89 -5.85 3.52 -7.73
C MET A 89 -4.83 3.41 -6.61
N LEU A 90 -5.19 2.71 -5.53
CA LEU A 90 -4.35 2.59 -4.35
C LEU A 90 -3.05 1.83 -4.61
N VAL A 91 -3.09 0.82 -5.49
CA VAL A 91 -1.92 -0.01 -5.83
C VAL A 91 -0.73 0.83 -6.32
N VAL A 92 -1.02 1.91 -7.06
CA VAL A 92 -0.04 2.84 -7.61
C VAL A 92 0.76 3.54 -6.51
N LEU A 93 0.13 3.84 -5.37
CA LEU A 93 0.82 4.50 -4.25
C LEU A 93 2.02 3.69 -3.78
N PHE A 94 1.93 2.36 -3.89
CA PHE A 94 2.93 1.41 -3.43
C PHE A 94 3.90 1.00 -4.55
N THR A 95 3.40 0.75 -5.77
CA THR A 95 4.26 0.36 -6.90
C THR A 95 5.19 1.46 -7.37
N GLU A 96 4.81 2.73 -7.15
CA GLU A 96 5.65 3.87 -7.51
C GLU A 96 6.62 4.29 -6.39
N THR A 97 6.26 4.07 -5.12
CA THR A 97 7.09 4.48 -3.96
C THR A 97 7.96 3.36 -3.40
N GLY A 98 7.65 2.10 -3.70
CA GLY A 98 8.28 0.93 -3.08
C GLY A 98 7.84 0.69 -1.63
N LEU A 99 6.87 1.42 -1.11
CA LEU A 99 6.32 1.17 0.22
C LEU A 99 5.39 -0.04 0.22
N VAL A 100 5.32 -0.69 1.37
CA VAL A 100 4.39 -1.80 1.62
C VAL A 100 3.11 -1.25 2.27
N PRO A 101 1.91 -1.70 1.85
CA PRO A 101 0.68 -1.31 2.53
C PRO A 101 0.71 -1.69 4.01
N ILE A 102 0.15 -0.83 4.86
CA ILE A 102 0.32 -0.95 6.31
C ILE A 102 -0.19 -2.28 6.86
N ARG A 103 -1.24 -2.85 6.28
CA ARG A 103 -1.78 -4.18 6.60
C ARG A 103 -0.70 -5.27 6.50
N TYR A 104 -0.02 -5.35 5.37
CA TYR A 104 1.05 -6.32 5.14
C TYR A 104 2.25 -6.04 6.06
N ARG A 105 2.64 -4.77 6.20
CA ARG A 105 3.78 -4.37 7.05
C ARG A 105 3.56 -4.72 8.53
N ARG A 106 2.36 -4.46 9.06
CA ARG A 106 1.98 -4.81 10.43
C ARG A 106 2.01 -6.31 10.65
N LEU A 107 1.51 -7.08 9.68
CA LEU A 107 1.53 -8.54 9.75
C LEU A 107 2.95 -9.11 9.71
N GLN A 108 3.85 -8.57 8.89
CA GLN A 108 5.26 -8.96 8.88
C GLN A 108 5.96 -8.69 10.22
N LEU A 109 5.65 -7.56 10.87
CA LEU A 109 6.18 -7.24 12.20
C LEU A 109 5.63 -8.18 13.28
N ALA A 110 4.35 -8.56 13.18
CA ALA A 110 3.75 -9.57 14.05
C ALA A 110 4.40 -10.95 13.87
N LEU A 111 4.62 -11.39 12.63
CA LEU A 111 5.33 -12.65 12.34
C LEU A 111 6.78 -12.62 12.82
N SER A 112 7.47 -11.49 12.67
CA SER A 112 8.84 -11.33 13.18
C SER A 112 8.89 -11.45 14.71
N TYR A 113 7.88 -10.91 15.41
CA TYR A 113 7.76 -11.09 16.85
C TYR A 113 7.38 -12.52 17.24
N LEU A 114 6.50 -13.16 16.47
CA LEU A 114 6.13 -14.56 16.66
C LEU A 114 7.35 -15.47 16.56
N LYS A 115 8.20 -15.25 15.54
CA LYS A 115 9.48 -15.96 15.39
C LYS A 115 10.35 -15.79 16.63
N TYR A 116 10.54 -14.54 17.08
CA TYR A 116 11.29 -14.27 18.29
C TYR A 116 10.74 -15.03 19.50
N ALA A 117 9.42 -14.98 19.73
CA ALA A 117 8.79 -15.65 20.88
C ALA A 117 8.91 -17.18 20.80
N ALA A 118 8.82 -17.77 19.59
CA ALA A 118 9.00 -19.20 19.37
C ALA A 118 10.46 -19.66 19.55
N SER A 119 11.43 -18.78 19.27
CA SER A 119 12.86 -19.05 19.43
C SER A 119 13.39 -18.83 20.86
N CYS A 120 12.61 -18.23 21.75
CA CYS A 120 13.02 -18.01 23.14
C CYS A 120 13.14 -19.32 23.94
N SER A 121 13.98 -19.31 24.98
CA SER A 121 14.06 -20.42 25.94
C SER A 121 12.74 -20.58 26.72
N LYS A 122 12.49 -21.78 27.24
CA LYS A 122 11.25 -22.11 27.97
C LYS A 122 11.02 -21.25 29.22
N ASP A 123 12.10 -20.79 29.84
CA ASP A 123 12.08 -19.96 31.05
C ASP A 123 11.77 -18.49 30.73
N HIS A 124 11.82 -18.09 29.47
CA HIS A 124 11.58 -16.72 29.04
C HIS A 124 10.07 -16.42 28.98
N LEU A 125 9.67 -15.27 29.51
CA LEU A 125 8.25 -14.86 29.58
C LEU A 125 7.57 -14.81 28.20
N ALA A 126 8.30 -14.41 27.16
CA ALA A 126 7.76 -14.40 25.79
C ALA A 126 7.40 -15.81 25.29
N PHE A 127 8.23 -16.82 25.60
CA PHE A 127 7.93 -18.20 25.26
C PHE A 127 6.74 -18.73 26.06
N ALA A 128 6.69 -18.41 27.36
CA ALA A 128 5.55 -18.79 28.21
C ALA A 128 4.23 -18.22 27.69
N ALA A 129 4.21 -16.93 27.32
CA ALA A 129 3.03 -16.27 26.73
C ALA A 129 2.65 -16.88 25.38
N PHE A 130 3.63 -17.15 24.52
CA PHE A 130 3.42 -17.82 23.24
C PHE A 130 2.82 -19.23 23.41
N SER A 131 3.42 -20.06 24.27
CA SER A 131 2.94 -21.40 24.60
C SER A 131 1.49 -21.37 25.14
N HIS A 132 1.18 -20.38 25.98
CA HIS A 132 -0.18 -20.17 26.46
C HIS A 132 -1.15 -19.82 25.32
N CYS A 133 -0.78 -18.92 24.41
CA CYS A 133 -1.59 -18.60 23.23
C CYS A 133 -1.85 -19.83 22.34
N CYS A 134 -0.85 -20.68 22.15
CA CYS A 134 -0.99 -21.95 21.42
C CYS A 134 -1.96 -22.90 22.13
N SER A 135 -1.89 -23.01 23.46
CA SER A 135 -2.81 -23.82 24.26
C SER A 135 -4.25 -23.32 24.18
N LEU A 136 -4.46 -22.00 24.28
CA LEU A 136 -5.76 -21.37 24.12
C LEU A 136 -6.36 -21.66 22.73
N HIS A 137 -5.56 -21.53 21.67
CA HIS A 137 -6.02 -21.81 20.31
C HIS A 137 -6.48 -23.28 20.15
N ARG A 138 -5.72 -24.24 20.70
CA ARG A 138 -6.11 -25.67 20.66
C ARG A 138 -7.43 -25.95 21.37
N LYS A 139 -7.74 -25.17 22.41
CA LYS A 139 -9.00 -25.25 23.16
C LYS A 139 -10.15 -24.50 22.50
N GLY A 140 -9.94 -23.89 21.32
CA GLY A 140 -10.94 -23.10 20.62
C GLY A 140 -11.22 -21.73 21.23
N ALA A 141 -10.37 -21.26 22.15
CA ALA A 141 -10.48 -19.93 22.75
C ALA A 141 -9.78 -18.86 21.89
N SER A 142 -10.22 -17.61 22.01
CA SER A 142 -9.59 -16.45 21.36
C SER A 142 -8.14 -16.32 21.81
N SER A 143 -7.23 -16.18 20.84
CA SER A 143 -5.80 -16.08 21.11
C SER A 143 -5.09 -15.32 19.98
N LEU A 144 -3.92 -14.76 20.30
CA LEU A 144 -3.07 -14.08 19.34
C LEU A 144 -2.76 -14.94 18.10
N ILE A 145 -2.59 -16.25 18.29
CA ILE A 145 -2.31 -17.19 17.19
C ILE A 145 -3.52 -17.34 16.28
N GLY A 146 -4.72 -17.46 16.86
CA GLY A 146 -5.96 -17.48 16.08
C GLY A 146 -6.13 -16.21 15.26
N ASP A 147 -5.83 -15.05 15.85
CA ASP A 147 -5.90 -13.77 15.17
C ASP A 147 -4.89 -13.65 14.01
N ILE A 148 -3.66 -14.16 14.18
CA ILE A 148 -2.65 -14.21 13.11
C ILE A 148 -3.11 -15.12 11.96
N ILE A 149 -3.58 -16.33 12.26
CA ILE A 149 -4.07 -17.28 11.25
C ILE A 149 -5.23 -16.64 10.47
N PHE A 150 -6.17 -16.02 11.18
CA PHE A 150 -7.29 -15.30 10.58
C PHE A 150 -6.83 -14.14 9.68
N ALA A 151 -5.96 -13.27 10.19
CA ALA A 151 -5.48 -12.11 9.44
C ALA A 151 -4.73 -12.51 8.15
N LEU A 152 -3.97 -13.62 8.19
CA LEU A 152 -3.29 -14.17 7.03
C LEU A 152 -4.27 -14.74 5.99
N ALA A 153 -5.33 -15.40 6.43
CA ALA A 153 -6.39 -15.91 5.57
C ALA A 153 -7.23 -14.80 4.92
N CYS A 154 -7.38 -13.66 5.61
CA CYS A 154 -8.13 -12.49 5.12
C CYS A 154 -7.34 -11.58 4.16
N LEU A 155 -6.09 -11.92 3.82
CA LEU A 155 -5.35 -11.18 2.79
C LEU A 155 -6.03 -11.36 1.41
N PRO A 156 -5.93 -10.37 0.51
CA PRO A 156 -6.46 -10.48 -0.87
C PRO A 156 -6.03 -11.74 -1.61
N VAL A 157 -4.78 -12.17 -1.40
CA VAL A 157 -4.29 -13.49 -1.75
C VAL A 157 -4.02 -14.23 -0.43
N PRO A 158 -4.89 -15.16 -0.01
CA PRO A 158 -4.81 -15.80 1.30
C PRO A 158 -3.49 -16.55 1.53
N VAL A 159 -2.94 -16.42 2.74
CA VAL A 159 -1.79 -17.20 3.20
C VAL A 159 -2.28 -18.18 4.26
N ASN A 160 -2.59 -19.41 3.85
CA ASN A 160 -3.08 -20.43 4.78
C ASN A 160 -1.92 -20.97 5.62
N CYS A 161 -2.13 -21.05 6.93
CA CYS A 161 -1.19 -21.66 7.87
C CYS A 161 -1.95 -22.37 9.00
N THR A 162 -1.24 -23.28 9.66
CA THR A 162 -1.71 -24.02 10.82
C THR A 162 -0.97 -23.60 12.08
N LEU A 163 -1.47 -24.01 13.25
CA LEU A 163 -0.78 -23.83 14.52
C LEU A 163 0.65 -24.40 14.54
N ALA A 164 0.88 -25.51 13.83
CA ALA A 164 2.21 -26.12 13.73
C ALA A 164 3.20 -25.19 13.00
N ASP A 165 2.72 -24.46 11.99
CA ASP A 165 3.53 -23.51 11.23
C ASP A 165 3.91 -22.30 12.08
N CYS A 166 3.03 -21.86 12.97
CA CYS A 166 3.28 -20.78 13.93
C CYS A 166 4.26 -21.14 15.05
N SER A 167 4.68 -22.41 15.16
CA SER A 167 5.56 -22.89 16.24
C SER A 167 7.01 -23.10 15.82
N VAL A 168 7.28 -23.14 14.50
CA VAL A 168 8.60 -23.45 13.95
C VAL A 168 9.17 -22.19 13.29
N PRO A 169 10.29 -21.64 13.80
CA PRO A 169 10.89 -20.40 13.28
C PRO A 169 11.10 -20.37 11.76
N GLU A 170 11.55 -21.47 11.17
CA GLU A 170 11.79 -21.59 9.72
C GLU A 170 10.49 -21.53 8.92
N ARG A 171 9.39 -22.07 9.47
CA ARG A 171 8.08 -21.99 8.85
C ARG A 171 7.50 -20.58 8.94
N ILE A 172 7.78 -19.85 10.02
CA ILE A 172 7.39 -18.45 10.17
C ILE A 172 8.14 -17.56 9.16
N ASP A 173 9.41 -17.83 8.88
CA ASP A 173 10.15 -17.16 7.80
C ASP A 173 9.50 -17.41 6.44
N HIS A 174 9.15 -18.67 6.15
CA HIS A 174 8.45 -19.02 4.92
C HIS A 174 7.07 -18.34 4.81
N MET A 175 6.33 -18.24 5.91
CA MET A 175 5.07 -17.47 5.97
C MET A 175 5.31 -15.99 5.69
N SER A 176 6.36 -15.41 6.26
CA SER A 176 6.72 -14.00 6.05
C SER A 176 7.05 -13.72 4.57
N ALA A 177 7.72 -14.65 3.89
CA ALA A 177 7.95 -14.59 2.44
C ALA A 177 6.64 -14.71 1.65
N LYS A 178 5.74 -15.63 2.03
CA LYS A 178 4.41 -15.77 1.41
C LYS A 178 3.54 -14.53 1.56
N VAL A 179 3.64 -13.80 2.67
CA VAL A 179 2.93 -12.52 2.87
C VAL A 179 3.40 -11.47 1.87
N LEU A 180 4.70 -11.39 1.58
CA LEU A 180 5.22 -10.50 0.53
C LEU A 180 4.76 -10.94 -0.86
N GLN A 181 4.82 -12.24 -1.16
CA GLN A 181 4.34 -12.79 -2.43
C GLN A 181 2.84 -12.56 -2.63
N SER A 182 2.04 -12.65 -1.57
CA SER A 182 0.61 -12.32 -1.56
C SER A 182 0.39 -10.86 -1.96
N TRP A 183 1.18 -9.93 -1.41
CA TRP A 183 1.13 -8.53 -1.80
C TRP A 183 1.52 -8.32 -3.27
N GLU A 184 2.63 -8.89 -3.72
CA GLU A 184 3.08 -8.80 -5.11
C GLU A 184 2.04 -9.33 -6.10
N SER A 185 1.46 -10.49 -5.80
CA SER A 185 0.43 -11.12 -6.63
C SER A 185 -0.83 -10.26 -6.68
N SER A 186 -1.28 -9.74 -5.53
CA SER A 186 -2.42 -8.82 -5.43
C SER A 186 -2.18 -7.54 -6.24
N ALA A 187 -1.00 -6.91 -6.09
CA ALA A 187 -0.64 -5.72 -6.85
C ALA A 187 -0.61 -5.97 -8.36
N MET A 188 -0.08 -7.12 -8.79
CA MET A 188 -0.06 -7.53 -10.20
C MET A 188 -1.49 -7.71 -10.74
N MET A 189 -2.37 -8.37 -9.99
CA MET A 189 -3.78 -8.53 -10.37
C MET A 189 -4.47 -7.17 -10.57
N PHE A 190 -4.25 -6.20 -9.69
CA PHE A 190 -4.83 -4.87 -9.84
C PHE A 190 -4.29 -4.11 -11.06
N ILE A 191 -2.99 -4.20 -11.35
CA ILE A 191 -2.37 -3.52 -12.50
C ILE A 191 -2.83 -4.14 -13.82
N GLN A 192 -2.89 -5.47 -13.89
CA GLN A 192 -3.33 -6.17 -15.10
C GLN A 192 -4.84 -6.07 -15.32
N GLY A 193 -5.63 -6.07 -14.25
CA GLY A 193 -7.09 -5.98 -14.32
C GLY A 193 -7.62 -4.58 -14.65
N SER A 194 -6.85 -3.52 -14.39
CA SER A 194 -7.34 -2.14 -14.56
C SER A 194 -6.86 -1.47 -15.84
N VAL A 195 -7.79 -0.88 -16.57
CA VAL A 195 -7.49 -0.01 -17.72
C VAL A 195 -6.70 1.25 -17.33
N CYS A 196 -6.89 1.73 -16.09
CA CYS A 196 -6.18 2.91 -15.55
C CYS A 196 -4.68 2.66 -15.30
N CYS A 197 -4.24 1.40 -15.38
CA CYS A 197 -2.87 0.99 -15.10
C CYS A 197 -2.16 0.47 -16.35
N HIS A 198 -2.71 0.67 -17.56
CA HIS A 198 -2.12 0.07 -18.76
C HIS A 198 -0.69 0.54 -19.03
N LEU A 199 -0.36 1.81 -18.76
CA LEU A 199 1.01 2.34 -18.84
C LEU A 199 1.96 1.81 -17.74
N LEU A 200 1.41 1.11 -16.74
CA LEU A 200 2.18 0.50 -15.65
C LEU A 200 2.49 -0.97 -15.92
N ARG A 201 1.88 -1.58 -16.96
CA ARG A 201 2.04 -3.00 -17.29
C ARG A 201 3.39 -3.25 -17.95
N ASN A 202 3.96 -4.43 -17.69
CA ASN A 202 5.14 -4.97 -18.36
C ASN A 202 6.31 -3.99 -18.46
N ARG A 203 6.54 -3.21 -17.41
CA ARG A 203 7.65 -2.26 -17.36
C ARG A 203 8.99 -2.99 -17.44
N ILE A 204 9.86 -2.46 -18.28
CA ILE A 204 11.21 -2.98 -18.51
C ILE A 204 12.19 -1.94 -17.99
N ARG A 205 13.19 -2.39 -17.24
CA ARG A 205 14.35 -1.60 -16.87
C ARG A 205 15.49 -1.97 -17.79
N VAL A 206 16.12 -0.93 -18.36
CA VAL A 206 17.35 -1.08 -19.14
C VAL A 206 18.52 -0.66 -18.26
N ASP A 207 19.43 -1.58 -18.01
CA ASP A 207 20.64 -1.29 -17.25
C ASP A 207 21.66 -0.51 -18.10
N PRO A 208 22.69 0.12 -17.49
CA PRO A 208 23.70 0.91 -18.23
C PRO A 208 24.44 0.12 -19.33
N LYS A 209 24.42 -1.21 -19.25
CA LYS A 209 24.99 -2.12 -20.25
C LYS A 209 24.03 -2.44 -21.41
N GLY A 210 22.86 -1.80 -21.47
CA GLY A 210 21.83 -2.03 -22.49
C GLY A 210 20.97 -3.28 -22.29
N LEU A 211 21.18 -4.03 -21.20
CA LEU A 211 20.40 -5.22 -20.89
C LEU A 211 19.03 -4.84 -20.34
N ALA A 212 18.00 -5.30 -21.03
CA ALA A 212 16.61 -5.10 -20.66
C ALA A 212 16.13 -6.24 -19.75
N SER A 213 15.59 -5.91 -18.59
CA SER A 213 15.01 -6.88 -17.65
C SER A 213 13.66 -6.39 -17.13
N PRO A 214 12.72 -7.28 -16.75
CA PRO A 214 11.48 -6.87 -16.11
C PRO A 214 11.78 -6.05 -14.85
N GLU A 215 11.19 -4.85 -14.76
CA GLU A 215 11.39 -4.03 -13.57
C GLU A 215 10.54 -4.57 -12.41
N ALA A 216 11.10 -4.59 -11.20
CA ALA A 216 10.38 -4.99 -10.01
C ALA A 216 9.06 -4.19 -9.87
N LEU A 217 7.98 -4.88 -9.51
CA LEU A 217 6.65 -4.28 -9.44
C LEU A 217 6.55 -3.23 -8.32
N ILE A 218 7.17 -3.53 -7.17
CA ILE A 218 7.18 -2.67 -5.99
C ILE A 218 8.60 -2.13 -5.83
N THR A 219 8.85 -0.96 -6.40
CA THR A 219 10.15 -0.30 -6.27
C THR A 219 9.97 1.20 -6.35
N PHE A 220 10.88 1.93 -5.73
CA PHE A 220 10.91 3.38 -5.86
C PHE A 220 11.29 3.77 -7.29
N ARG A 221 10.42 4.50 -7.98
CA ARG A 221 10.63 4.81 -9.41
C ARG A 221 11.58 5.98 -9.60
N HIS A 222 12.58 5.76 -10.45
CA HIS A 222 13.66 6.73 -10.72
C HIS A 222 13.16 8.07 -11.25
N TYR A 223 12.05 8.10 -12.01
CA TYR A 223 11.50 9.35 -12.52
C TYR A 223 11.02 10.29 -11.39
N LEU A 224 10.74 9.77 -10.18
CA LEU A 224 10.36 10.59 -9.03
C LEU A 224 11.51 11.46 -8.52
N THR A 225 12.75 11.07 -8.79
CA THR A 225 13.96 11.84 -8.51
C THR A 225 14.53 12.53 -9.74
N LEU A 226 14.44 11.89 -10.92
CA LEU A 226 15.00 12.42 -12.16
C LEU A 226 14.32 13.70 -12.62
N ILE A 227 13.01 13.85 -12.39
CA ILE A 227 12.27 15.07 -12.74
C ILE A 227 12.36 16.05 -11.57
N PRO A 228 13.21 17.11 -11.63
CA PRO A 228 13.47 17.99 -10.49
C PRO A 228 12.27 18.88 -10.20
N THR A 229 11.61 19.39 -11.25
CA THR A 229 10.49 20.33 -11.13
C THR A 229 9.25 19.62 -10.58
N PRO A 230 8.75 20.01 -9.39
CA PRO A 230 7.62 19.30 -8.76
C PRO A 230 6.35 19.29 -9.60
N LYS A 231 6.07 20.36 -10.35
CA LYS A 231 4.89 20.45 -11.23
C LYS A 231 4.97 19.42 -12.37
N HIS A 232 6.11 19.32 -13.04
CA HIS A 232 6.32 18.35 -14.13
C HIS A 232 6.28 16.92 -13.61
N ARG A 233 6.92 16.65 -12.48
CA ARG A 233 6.89 15.33 -11.85
C ARG A 233 5.46 14.89 -11.52
N ARG A 234 4.66 15.77 -10.91
CA ARG A 234 3.25 15.46 -10.60
C ARG A 234 2.41 15.28 -11.86
N ALA A 235 2.65 16.07 -12.91
CA ALA A 235 1.97 15.91 -14.19
C ALA A 235 2.31 14.55 -14.81
N PHE A 236 3.58 14.15 -14.79
CA PHE A 236 4.05 12.86 -15.28
C PHE A 236 3.49 11.67 -14.49
N VAL A 237 3.52 11.74 -13.15
CA VAL A 237 2.89 10.73 -12.29
C VAL A 237 1.40 10.59 -12.62
N ARG A 238 0.67 11.71 -12.74
CA ARG A 238 -0.76 11.69 -13.12
C ARG A 238 -0.97 11.12 -14.51
N PHE A 239 -0.09 11.39 -15.45
CA PHE A 239 -0.14 10.82 -16.80
C PHE A 239 -0.03 9.29 -16.75
N LEU A 240 0.99 8.76 -16.08
CA LEU A 240 1.20 7.31 -15.96
C LEU A 240 0.08 6.56 -15.22
N THR A 241 -0.68 7.26 -14.39
CA THR A 241 -1.60 6.65 -13.43
C THR A 241 -3.06 7.00 -13.73
N SER A 242 -3.34 7.43 -14.97
CA SER A 242 -4.68 7.78 -15.44
C SER A 242 -5.37 8.86 -14.58
N GLY A 243 -4.58 9.78 -14.03
CA GLY A 243 -5.01 10.98 -13.31
C GLY A 243 -4.86 12.28 -14.12
N HIS A 244 -4.59 12.16 -15.41
CA HIS A 244 -4.46 13.27 -16.36
C HIS A 244 -5.83 13.73 -16.90
N ARG A 245 -5.80 14.71 -17.79
CA ARG A 245 -7.00 15.37 -18.32
C ARG A 245 -7.29 15.02 -19.78
N LEU A 246 -6.78 13.90 -20.29
CA LEU A 246 -7.12 13.49 -21.67
C LEU A 246 -8.56 12.97 -21.73
N GLY A 247 -9.17 13.02 -22.90
CA GLY A 247 -10.56 12.62 -23.14
C GLY A 247 -10.84 11.20 -22.67
N VAL A 248 -9.90 10.26 -22.87
CA VAL A 248 -10.04 8.87 -22.41
C VAL A 248 -10.31 8.76 -20.91
N GLU A 249 -9.78 9.69 -20.11
CA GLU A 249 -9.89 9.73 -18.66
C GLU A 249 -11.00 10.65 -18.16
N LEU A 250 -11.07 11.88 -18.69
CA LEU A 250 -12.06 12.87 -18.27
C LEU A 250 -13.49 12.40 -18.52
N LEU A 251 -13.73 11.77 -19.67
CA LEU A 251 -15.07 11.38 -20.09
C LEU A 251 -15.44 9.95 -19.66
N ARG A 252 -14.54 9.26 -18.96
CA ARG A 252 -14.80 7.91 -18.43
C ARG A 252 -15.77 7.92 -17.25
N HIS A 253 -15.73 8.99 -16.46
CA HIS A 253 -16.48 9.09 -15.22
C HIS A 253 -17.65 10.06 -15.39
N THR A 254 -18.70 9.84 -14.62
CA THR A 254 -19.77 10.83 -14.49
C THR A 254 -19.18 12.13 -13.92
N ASP A 255 -19.35 13.24 -14.63
CA ASP A 255 -18.85 14.53 -14.15
C ASP A 255 -19.72 15.07 -13.00
N ARG A 256 -19.22 16.06 -12.26
CA ARG A 256 -19.90 16.79 -11.17
C ARG A 256 -21.24 17.40 -11.58
N ARG A 257 -21.46 17.58 -12.88
CA ARG A 257 -22.72 18.06 -13.47
C ARG A 257 -23.68 16.92 -13.85
N TYR A 258 -23.44 15.70 -13.34
CA TYR A 258 -24.21 14.49 -13.63
C TYR A 258 -24.26 14.12 -15.11
N ARG A 259 -23.25 14.54 -15.89
CA ARG A 259 -23.13 14.11 -17.28
C ARG A 259 -22.74 12.63 -17.31
N PRO A 260 -23.42 11.78 -18.09
CA PRO A 260 -23.12 10.36 -18.13
C PRO A 260 -21.71 10.11 -18.67
N ALA A 261 -21.13 8.98 -18.28
CA ALA A 261 -19.89 8.50 -18.85
C ALA A 261 -20.04 8.32 -20.37
N VAL A 262 -19.04 8.74 -21.13
CA VAL A 262 -19.02 8.65 -22.59
C VAL A 262 -18.34 7.33 -22.98
N PRO A 263 -18.90 6.54 -23.93
CA PRO A 263 -18.24 5.37 -24.49
C PRO A 263 -16.84 5.68 -25.03
N ARG A 264 -15.90 4.74 -24.93
CA ARG A 264 -14.47 5.00 -25.22
C ARG A 264 -14.27 5.53 -26.65
N GLU A 265 -14.94 4.92 -27.61
CA GLU A 265 -14.94 5.22 -29.04
C GLU A 265 -15.38 6.66 -29.38
N TRP A 266 -16.12 7.31 -28.48
CA TRP A 266 -16.61 8.68 -28.65
C TRP A 266 -15.77 9.72 -27.91
N ARG A 267 -14.73 9.30 -27.18
CA ARG A 267 -13.82 10.21 -26.48
C ARG A 267 -12.79 10.80 -27.45
N LYS A 268 -13.27 11.54 -28.44
CA LYS A 268 -12.49 12.08 -29.56
C LYS A 268 -11.41 13.07 -29.12
N CYS A 269 -10.37 13.19 -29.94
CA CYS A 269 -9.24 14.07 -29.71
C CYS A 269 -9.61 15.56 -29.73
N ARG A 270 -9.19 16.30 -28.69
CA ARG A 270 -9.41 17.75 -28.61
C ARG A 270 -8.61 18.56 -29.64
N PHE A 271 -7.58 17.97 -30.24
CA PHE A 271 -6.70 18.62 -31.20
C PHE A 271 -7.23 18.57 -32.63
N GLY A 272 -8.43 18.00 -32.84
CA GLY A 272 -9.17 18.11 -34.10
C GLY A 272 -9.16 16.88 -35.00
N CYS A 273 -8.60 15.75 -34.56
CA CYS A 273 -8.65 14.48 -35.30
C CYS A 273 -9.74 13.53 -34.77
N GLU A 274 -10.14 12.58 -35.61
CA GLU A 274 -11.22 11.62 -35.33
C GLU A 274 -10.80 10.43 -34.45
N GLU A 275 -9.54 10.39 -33.98
CA GLU A 275 -9.06 9.32 -33.10
C GLU A 275 -9.48 9.54 -31.64
N VAL A 276 -9.40 8.48 -30.83
CA VAL A 276 -9.65 8.54 -29.37
C VAL A 276 -8.50 9.29 -28.70
N GLU A 277 -8.82 10.22 -27.80
CA GLU A 277 -7.83 10.97 -27.03
C GLU A 277 -7.23 10.14 -25.88
N ASP A 278 -6.43 9.13 -26.23
CA ASP A 278 -5.65 8.36 -25.27
C ASP A 278 -4.20 8.85 -25.15
N GLU A 279 -3.50 8.28 -24.18
CA GLU A 279 -2.15 8.66 -23.78
C GLU A 279 -1.16 8.54 -24.93
N PHE A 280 -1.27 7.47 -25.72
CA PHE A 280 -0.39 7.22 -26.85
C PHE A 280 -0.68 8.17 -28.01
N HIS A 281 -1.96 8.30 -28.39
CA HIS A 281 -2.38 9.21 -29.44
C HIS A 281 -1.95 10.65 -29.16
N ALA A 282 -2.30 11.17 -27.99
CA ALA A 282 -2.06 12.57 -27.61
C ALA A 282 -0.57 12.93 -27.47
N THR A 283 0.33 11.95 -27.29
CA THR A 283 1.77 12.21 -27.09
C THR A 283 2.66 11.84 -28.26
N LEU A 284 2.27 10.84 -29.08
CA LEU A 284 3.15 10.28 -30.11
C LEU A 284 2.58 10.30 -31.53
N ARG A 285 1.29 10.62 -31.73
CA ARG A 285 0.66 10.52 -33.06
C ARG A 285 -0.13 11.73 -33.53
N CYS A 286 -0.72 12.50 -32.62
CA CYS A 286 -1.72 13.51 -32.92
C CYS A 286 -1.31 14.49 -34.02
#